data_AF-A0A163WVL9-F1
#
_entry.id   AF-A0A163WVL9-F1
#
_cell.length_a   1.000
_cell.length_b   1.000
_cell.length_c   1.000
_cell.angle_alpha   90.00
_cell.angle_beta   90.00
_cell.angle_gamma   90.00
#
_symmetry.space_group_name_H-M   'P 1'
#
loop_
_entity.id
_entity.type
_entity.pdbx_description
1 polymer ?
#
loop_
_entity_poly.entity_id
_entity_poly.type
_entity_poly.pdbx_seq_one_letter_code
_entity_poly.pdbx_strand_id
1 'polypeptide(L)'
;MPFSMRYSRGVRLTHWLIVGLGSAAVLALMIGFIQLLLAGFGAGVSADSGWFLLALALAVVMAWGRISPWMTRMLADADEPAHRARRLAVWLLVAAAILLIAVLKISAADIDAYKRLVFGEGGLVEWSQVLVLAAACRVAWLIGADLRRQLAHPAPCLLARGFALLLGLLLLEELAWGQVIFGWQTPESVRSINAQQETTIHNIGWFQDRLDLFTFLATLALLAAVLLLPWICRRALRRSSAQRKTLVQALMPAPYAWPLFLLVVGLAYCVATESWSDVVHNRDQEWGELVLYGSGLLMLLRTHVLLGAFEHQPGEL
;
A
#
# COMPACT_ATOMS: atom_id res chain seq x y z
N MET A 1 -28.01 20.63 -13.10
CA MET A 1 -26.65 20.09 -12.93
C MET A 1 -26.75 18.58 -12.97
N PRO A 2 -26.01 17.85 -13.81
CA PRO A 2 -26.11 16.39 -13.80
C PRO A 2 -25.58 15.91 -12.45
N PHE A 3 -26.41 15.19 -11.70
CA PHE A 3 -26.05 14.62 -10.39
C PHE A 3 -24.73 13.87 -10.52
N SER A 4 -23.68 14.30 -9.81
CA SER A 4 -22.44 13.53 -9.73
C SER A 4 -22.77 12.19 -9.08
N MET A 5 -22.53 11.10 -9.80
CA MET A 5 -22.71 9.76 -9.28
C MET A 5 -21.69 9.56 -8.14
N ARG A 6 -22.18 9.65 -6.90
CA ARG A 6 -21.38 9.47 -5.69
C ARG A 6 -21.50 8.02 -5.22
N TYR A 7 -20.39 7.29 -5.21
CA TYR A 7 -20.34 5.91 -4.76
C TYR A 7 -20.47 5.83 -3.24
N SER A 8 -21.49 5.14 -2.75
CA SER A 8 -21.74 4.95 -1.31
C SER A 8 -20.55 4.28 -0.60
N ARG A 9 -19.89 3.33 -1.26
CA ARG A 9 -18.65 2.69 -0.78
C ARG A 9 -17.50 3.68 -0.62
N GLY A 10 -17.37 4.66 -1.53
CA GLY A 10 -16.34 5.70 -1.45
C GLY A 10 -16.59 6.66 -0.29
N VAL A 11 -17.85 7.00 -0.01
CA VAL A 11 -18.23 7.80 1.17
C VAL A 11 -17.91 7.04 2.45
N ARG A 12 -18.30 5.76 2.53
CA ARG A 12 -17.95 4.90 3.68
C ARG A 12 -16.44 4.82 3.87
N LEU A 13 -15.68 4.56 2.80
CA LEU A 13 -14.21 4.51 2.85
C LEU A 13 -13.62 5.82 3.39
N THR A 14 -14.12 6.96 2.95
CA THR A 14 -13.72 8.28 3.46
C THR A 14 -13.94 8.36 4.98
N HIS A 15 -15.11 7.94 5.44
CA HIS A 15 -15.43 7.92 6.87
C HIS A 15 -14.51 6.98 7.66
N TRP A 16 -14.27 5.76 7.17
CA TRP A 16 -13.36 4.80 7.81
C TRP A 16 -11.93 5.33 7.91
N LEU A 17 -11.42 6.01 6.86
CA LEU A 17 -10.10 6.63 6.89
C LEU A 17 -10.01 7.75 7.94
N ILE A 18 -11.03 8.61 8.01
CA ILE A 18 -11.11 9.67 9.02
C ILE A 18 -11.12 9.08 10.43
N VAL A 19 -11.98 8.08 10.68
CA VAL A 19 -12.06 7.42 11.99
C VAL A 19 -10.73 6.74 12.33
N GLY A 20 -10.10 6.06 11.37
CA GLY A 20 -8.80 5.44 11.54
C GLY A 20 -7.71 6.43 11.94
N LEU A 21 -7.63 7.58 11.27
CA LEU A 21 -6.70 8.67 11.63
C LEU A 21 -6.96 9.19 13.05
N GLY A 22 -8.23 9.32 13.44
CA GLY A 22 -8.60 9.72 14.81
C GLY A 22 -8.20 8.69 15.86
N SER A 23 -8.46 7.40 15.60
CA SER A 23 -8.05 6.32 16.50
C SER A 23 -6.53 6.24 16.65
N ALA A 24 -5.79 6.40 15.54
CA ALA A 24 -4.32 6.45 15.57
C ALA A 24 -3.80 7.67 16.35
N ALA A 25 -4.44 8.83 16.21
CA ALA A 25 -4.09 10.03 16.99
C ALA A 25 -4.28 9.80 18.50
N VAL A 26 -5.41 9.20 18.90
CA VAL A 26 -5.70 8.87 20.31
C VAL A 26 -4.71 7.84 20.85
N LEU A 27 -4.40 6.81 20.06
CA LEU A 27 -3.42 5.79 20.46
C LEU A 27 -2.03 6.39 20.66
N ALA A 28 -1.55 7.22 19.72
CA ALA A 28 -0.28 7.92 19.84
C ALA A 28 -0.24 8.80 21.10
N LEU A 29 -1.31 9.55 21.36
CA LEU A 29 -1.43 10.37 22.57
C LEU A 29 -1.38 9.52 23.85
N MET A 30 -2.09 8.39 23.87
CA MET A 30 -2.12 7.47 25.01
C MET A 30 -0.75 6.86 25.27
N ILE A 31 -0.01 6.45 24.22
CA ILE A 31 1.36 5.95 24.33
C ILE A 31 2.27 7.02 24.95
N GLY A 32 2.19 8.27 24.45
CA GLY A 32 2.97 9.40 25.00
C GLY A 32 2.68 9.64 26.48
N PHE A 33 1.41 9.61 26.90
CA PHE A 33 1.04 9.75 28.31
C PHE A 33 1.51 8.58 29.17
N ILE A 34 1.40 7.34 28.69
CA ILE A 34 1.90 6.16 29.40
C ILE A 34 3.42 6.29 29.61
N GLN A 35 4.18 6.70 28.58
CA GLN A 35 5.62 6.92 28.72
C GLN A 35 5.95 8.03 29.74
N LEU A 36 5.22 9.15 29.74
CA LEU A 36 5.38 10.21 30.75
C LEU A 36 5.11 9.70 32.17
N LEU A 37 4.05 8.90 32.35
CA LEU A 37 3.74 8.32 33.66
C LEU A 37 4.85 7.36 34.11
N LEU A 38 5.28 6.45 33.25
CA LEU A 38 6.36 5.50 33.54
C LEU A 38 7.67 6.22 33.85
N ALA A 39 8.00 7.29 33.12
CA ALA A 39 9.15 8.15 33.40
C ALA A 39 9.03 8.81 34.79
N GLY A 40 7.85 9.35 35.12
CA GLY A 40 7.57 9.96 36.42
C GLY A 40 7.65 9.00 37.60
N PHE A 41 7.33 7.71 37.39
CA PHE A 41 7.49 6.64 38.39
C PHE A 41 8.90 6.03 38.43
N GLY A 42 9.85 6.54 37.65
CA GLY A 42 11.23 6.06 37.66
C GLY A 42 11.42 4.68 37.01
N ALA A 43 10.50 4.25 36.13
CA ALA A 43 10.54 2.93 35.48
C ALA A 43 11.63 2.79 34.39
N GLY A 44 12.59 3.71 34.31
CA GLY A 44 13.68 3.67 33.32
C GLY A 44 13.26 3.91 31.86
N VAL A 45 12.01 4.32 31.63
CA VAL A 45 11.48 4.67 30.30
C VAL A 45 11.66 6.18 30.08
N SER A 46 12.30 6.58 28.98
CA SER A 46 12.32 7.97 28.54
C SER A 46 11.02 8.33 27.82
N ALA A 47 10.44 9.47 28.15
CA ALA A 47 9.28 9.98 27.44
C ALA A 47 9.70 10.59 26.09
N ASP A 48 9.20 10.03 24.99
CA ASP A 48 9.41 10.56 23.65
C ASP A 48 8.29 11.54 23.28
N SER A 49 8.65 12.82 23.16
CA SER A 49 7.75 13.89 22.74
C SER A 49 7.18 13.70 21.31
N GLY A 50 7.84 12.88 20.49
CA GLY A 50 7.43 12.52 19.14
C GLY A 50 6.02 11.93 19.07
N TRP A 51 5.59 11.19 20.10
CA TRP A 51 4.22 10.65 20.18
C TRP A 51 3.15 11.75 20.23
N PHE A 52 3.40 12.85 20.91
CA PHE A 52 2.48 13.99 20.96
C PHE A 52 2.44 14.76 19.64
N LEU A 53 3.60 14.93 19.00
CA LEU A 53 3.68 15.53 17.66
C LEU A 53 2.95 14.69 16.61
N LEU A 54 3.12 13.36 16.66
CA LEU A 54 2.40 12.42 15.80
C LEU A 54 0.89 12.48 16.06
N ALA A 55 0.47 12.47 17.32
CA ALA A 55 -0.95 12.60 17.69
C ALA A 55 -1.54 13.90 17.14
N LEU A 56 -0.84 15.03 17.28
CA LEU A 56 -1.26 16.32 16.75
C LEU A 56 -1.35 16.30 15.22
N ALA A 57 -0.33 15.79 14.53
CA ALA A 57 -0.32 15.70 13.08
C ALA A 57 -1.49 14.85 12.57
N LEU A 58 -1.72 13.67 13.15
CA LEU A 58 -2.85 12.80 12.81
C LEU A 58 -4.20 13.47 13.09
N ALA A 59 -4.32 14.21 14.20
CA ALA A 59 -5.53 14.95 14.53
C ALA A 59 -5.82 16.09 13.55
N VAL A 60 -4.79 16.80 13.10
CA VAL A 60 -4.93 17.86 12.08
C VAL A 60 -5.36 17.27 10.74
N VAL A 61 -4.74 16.17 10.31
CA VAL A 61 -5.12 15.49 9.05
C VAL A 61 -6.54 14.93 9.14
N MET A 62 -6.93 14.35 10.29
CA MET A 62 -8.30 13.92 10.55
C MET A 62 -9.29 15.08 10.45
N ALA A 63 -9.02 16.20 11.14
CA ALA A 63 -9.89 17.37 11.16
C ALA A 63 -10.04 17.96 9.76
N TRP A 64 -8.93 18.11 9.02
CA TRP A 64 -8.93 18.49 7.61
C TRP A 64 -9.77 17.53 6.77
N GLY A 65 -9.58 16.22 6.95
CA GLY A 65 -10.33 15.19 6.24
C GLY A 65 -11.84 15.26 6.46
N ARG A 66 -12.30 15.63 7.67
CA ARG A 66 -13.72 15.81 8.01
C ARG A 66 -14.36 17.00 7.29
N ILE A 67 -13.62 18.11 7.20
CA ILE A 67 -14.15 19.35 6.61
C ILE A 67 -13.92 19.42 5.09
N SER A 68 -12.95 18.67 4.56
CA SER A 68 -12.52 18.78 3.18
C SER A 68 -13.44 18.00 2.23
N PRO A 69 -14.18 18.68 1.33
CA PRO A 69 -14.96 18.00 0.29
C PRO A 69 -14.04 17.31 -0.72
N TRP A 70 -12.75 17.68 -0.77
CA TRP A 70 -11.76 17.12 -1.69
C TRP A 70 -11.53 15.63 -1.44
N MET A 71 -11.44 15.21 -0.17
CA MET A 71 -11.17 13.81 0.17
C MET A 71 -12.35 12.90 -0.21
N THR A 72 -13.58 13.33 0.12
CA THR A 72 -14.79 12.62 -0.28
C THR A 72 -14.91 12.55 -1.81
N ARG A 73 -14.67 13.66 -2.51
CA ARG A 73 -14.72 13.69 -3.98
C ARG A 73 -13.70 12.74 -4.61
N MET A 74 -12.47 12.74 -4.12
CA MET A 74 -11.40 11.88 -4.63
C MET A 74 -11.76 10.39 -4.55
N LEU A 75 -12.40 9.98 -3.45
CA LEU A 75 -12.71 8.58 -3.14
C LEU A 75 -14.11 8.13 -3.60
N ALA A 76 -15.06 9.05 -3.75
CA ALA A 76 -16.46 8.72 -3.98
C ALA A 76 -17.04 9.21 -5.32
N ASP A 77 -16.44 10.19 -5.98
CA ASP A 77 -17.02 10.77 -7.21
C ASP A 77 -16.28 10.28 -8.48
N ALA A 78 -17.03 10.11 -9.57
CA ALA A 78 -16.54 9.63 -10.88
C ALA A 78 -16.28 10.76 -11.90
N ASP A 79 -16.50 12.02 -11.54
CA ASP A 79 -16.43 13.15 -12.46
C ASP A 79 -14.98 13.55 -12.83
N GLU A 80 -14.85 14.44 -13.83
CA GLU A 80 -13.54 14.94 -14.28
C GLU A 80 -12.75 15.66 -13.17
N PRO A 81 -13.37 16.51 -12.32
CA PRO A 81 -12.71 17.05 -11.13
C PRO A 81 -12.15 15.98 -10.18
N ALA A 82 -12.87 14.89 -9.92
CA ALA A 82 -12.37 13.80 -9.08
C ALA A 82 -11.15 13.10 -9.72
N HIS A 83 -11.13 12.94 -11.05
CA HIS A 83 -9.96 12.41 -11.75
C HIS A 83 -8.74 13.34 -11.62
N ARG A 84 -8.94 14.66 -11.71
CA ARG A 84 -7.87 15.64 -11.46
C ARG A 84 -7.37 15.59 -10.01
N ALA A 85 -8.27 15.48 -9.05
CA ALA A 85 -7.93 15.34 -7.63
C ALA A 85 -7.07 14.09 -7.38
N ARG A 86 -7.44 12.94 -7.95
CA ARG A 86 -6.67 11.69 -7.86
C ARG A 86 -5.28 11.81 -8.48
N ARG A 87 -5.16 12.46 -9.65
CA ARG A 87 -3.86 12.75 -10.28
C ARG A 87 -2.97 13.60 -9.38
N LEU A 88 -3.52 14.68 -8.81
CA LEU A 88 -2.79 15.54 -7.89
C LEU A 88 -2.36 14.77 -6.64
N ALA A 89 -3.27 13.99 -6.04
CA ALA A 89 -2.98 13.17 -4.87
C ALA A 89 -1.81 12.20 -5.10
N VAL A 90 -1.79 11.54 -6.26
CA VAL A 90 -0.70 10.63 -6.64
C VAL A 90 0.65 11.36 -6.71
N TRP A 91 0.70 12.54 -7.33
CA TRP A 91 1.94 13.33 -7.36
C TRP A 91 2.36 13.85 -5.99
N LEU A 92 1.40 14.24 -5.15
CA LEU A 92 1.67 14.61 -3.76
C LEU A 92 2.23 13.43 -2.96
N LEU A 93 1.73 12.20 -3.19
CA LEU A 93 2.26 10.99 -2.56
C LEU A 93 3.70 10.68 -3.04
N VAL A 94 3.99 10.84 -4.33
CA VAL A 94 5.36 10.70 -4.86
C VAL A 94 6.30 11.72 -4.22
N ALA A 95 5.90 12.98 -4.19
CA ALA A 95 6.69 14.05 -3.57
C ALA A 95 6.90 13.81 -2.07
N ALA A 96 5.85 13.37 -1.37
CA ALA A 96 5.92 13.03 0.05
C ALA A 96 6.88 11.86 0.32
N ALA A 97 6.84 10.81 -0.50
CA ALA A 97 7.75 9.67 -0.37
C ALA A 97 9.22 10.08 -0.59
N ILE A 98 9.50 10.83 -1.66
CA ILE A 98 10.85 11.34 -1.94
C ILE A 98 11.34 12.26 -0.82
N LEU A 99 10.50 13.19 -0.36
CA LEU A 99 10.84 14.10 0.72
C LEU A 99 11.11 13.36 2.03
N LEU A 100 10.28 12.38 2.37
CA LEU A 100 10.44 11.56 3.58
C LEU A 100 11.80 10.84 3.56
N ILE A 101 12.11 10.14 2.47
CA ILE A 101 13.39 9.43 2.31
C ILE A 101 14.56 10.41 2.42
N ALA A 102 14.49 11.56 1.72
CA ALA A 102 15.54 12.57 1.75
C ALA A 102 15.76 13.15 3.16
N VAL A 103 14.68 13.53 3.86
CA VAL A 103 14.75 14.08 5.21
C VAL A 103 15.33 13.06 6.19
N LEU A 104 14.90 11.79 6.12
CA LEU A 104 15.44 10.73 6.99
C LEU A 104 16.93 10.49 6.75
N LYS A 105 17.38 10.52 5.49
CA LYS A 105 18.80 10.39 5.16
C LYS A 105 19.64 11.57 5.65
N ILE A 106 19.16 12.80 5.45
CA ILE A 106 19.86 14.02 5.89
C ILE A 106 19.90 14.11 7.42
N SER A 107 18.86 13.63 8.09
CA SER A 107 18.75 13.69 9.56
C SER A 107 19.53 12.57 10.26
N ALA A 108 19.90 11.52 9.55
CA ALA A 108 20.70 10.44 10.10
C ALA A 108 22.17 10.86 10.25
N ALA A 109 22.79 10.49 11.37
CA ALA A 109 24.20 10.79 11.63
C ALA A 109 25.14 10.10 10.63
N ASP A 110 24.77 8.89 10.20
CA ASP A 110 25.47 8.09 9.20
C ASP A 110 24.50 7.09 8.54
N ILE A 111 25.00 6.35 7.56
CA ILE A 111 24.23 5.35 6.83
C ILE A 111 23.71 4.20 7.71
N ASP A 112 24.45 3.81 8.75
CA ASP A 112 24.06 2.71 9.62
C ASP A 112 22.99 3.17 10.61
N ALA A 113 23.04 4.43 11.06
CA ALA A 113 21.99 5.08 11.84
C ALA A 113 20.70 5.17 11.04
N TYR A 114 20.77 5.55 9.76
CA TYR A 114 19.61 5.50 8.85
C TYR A 114 19.05 4.08 8.73
N LYS A 115 19.93 3.09 8.48
CA LYS A 115 19.52 1.68 8.34
C LYS A 115 18.83 1.15 9.60
N ARG A 116 19.40 1.40 10.78
CA ARG A 116 18.82 0.96 12.07
C ARG A 116 17.50 1.68 12.39
N LEU A 117 17.39 2.97 12.09
CA LEU A 117 16.19 3.76 12.37
C LEU A 117 14.99 3.29 11.55
N VAL A 118 15.22 2.94 10.29
CA VAL A 118 14.15 2.72 9.32
C VAL A 118 13.87 1.23 9.07
N PHE A 119 14.91 0.38 9.15
CA PHE A 119 14.89 -1.01 8.70
C PHE A 119 15.58 -1.98 9.69
N GLY A 120 15.60 -1.65 10.99
CA GLY A 120 15.90 -2.66 11.99
C GLY A 120 14.79 -3.71 12.04
N GLU A 121 15.09 -4.93 12.48
CA GLU A 121 14.09 -6.02 12.63
C GLU A 121 12.84 -5.52 13.38
N GLY A 122 11.67 -5.61 12.74
CA GLY A 122 10.42 -5.06 13.28
C GLY A 122 10.33 -3.54 13.14
N GLY A 123 10.94 -2.98 12.10
CA GLY A 123 11.02 -1.54 11.83
C GLY A 123 9.68 -0.93 11.41
N LEU A 124 9.58 0.40 11.44
CA LEU A 124 8.34 1.11 11.08
C LEU A 124 7.92 0.83 9.62
N VAL A 125 8.88 0.71 8.71
CA VAL A 125 8.61 0.43 7.29
C VAL A 125 8.07 -0.98 7.10
N GLU A 126 8.70 -1.98 7.73
CA GLU A 126 8.26 -3.39 7.70
C GLU A 126 6.83 -3.55 8.25
N TRP A 127 6.54 -2.98 9.44
CA TRP A 127 5.18 -3.00 9.99
C TRP A 127 4.17 -2.24 9.11
N SER A 128 4.62 -1.19 8.41
CA SER A 128 3.76 -0.48 7.45
C SER A 128 3.44 -1.36 6.24
N GLN A 129 4.42 -2.08 5.70
CA GLN A 129 4.21 -3.06 4.62
C GLN A 129 3.21 -4.14 5.06
N VAL A 130 3.38 -4.69 6.27
CA VAL A 130 2.48 -5.69 6.90
C VAL A 130 1.04 -5.18 6.95
N LEU A 131 0.81 -3.97 7.47
CA LEU A 131 -0.52 -3.38 7.56
C LEU A 131 -1.15 -3.15 6.18
N VAL A 132 -0.36 -2.65 5.23
CA VAL A 132 -0.82 -2.39 3.86
C VAL A 132 -1.18 -3.70 3.14
N LEU A 133 -0.35 -4.74 3.24
CA LEU A 133 -0.60 -6.05 2.64
C LEU A 133 -1.79 -6.75 3.28
N ALA A 134 -1.95 -6.68 4.61
CA ALA A 134 -3.13 -7.21 5.29
C ALA A 134 -4.42 -6.54 4.80
N ALA A 135 -4.41 -5.21 4.66
CA ALA A 135 -5.52 -4.47 4.08
C ALA A 135 -5.76 -4.85 2.60
N ALA A 136 -4.69 -5.00 1.81
CA ALA A 136 -4.78 -5.37 0.40
C ALA A 136 -5.39 -6.78 0.22
N CYS A 137 -4.94 -7.75 1.01
CA CYS A 137 -5.50 -9.10 1.07
C CYS A 137 -7.01 -9.07 1.38
N ARG A 138 -7.40 -8.31 2.42
CA ARG A 138 -8.81 -8.15 2.81
C ARG A 138 -9.66 -7.57 1.68
N VAL A 139 -9.19 -6.52 1.01
CA VAL A 139 -9.93 -5.84 -0.07
C VAL A 139 -9.99 -6.71 -1.32
N ALA A 140 -8.90 -7.40 -1.69
CA ALA A 140 -8.89 -8.36 -2.80
C ALA A 140 -9.91 -9.49 -2.57
N TRP A 141 -10.02 -9.99 -1.34
CA TRP A 141 -11.03 -10.98 -0.98
C TRP A 141 -12.47 -10.44 -1.13
N LEU A 142 -12.72 -9.19 -0.72
CA LEU A 142 -14.02 -8.52 -0.91
C LEU A 142 -14.37 -8.38 -2.38
N ILE A 143 -13.41 -7.98 -3.22
CA ILE A 143 -13.59 -7.92 -4.68
C ILE A 143 -14.00 -9.29 -5.22
N GLY A 144 -13.34 -10.37 -4.79
CA GLY A 144 -13.74 -11.73 -5.18
C GLY A 144 -15.17 -12.08 -4.75
N ALA A 145 -15.58 -11.67 -3.54
CA ALA A 145 -16.96 -11.86 -3.08
C ALA A 145 -17.99 -11.07 -3.90
N ASP A 146 -17.66 -9.84 -4.31
CA ASP A 146 -18.51 -9.03 -5.19
C ASP A 146 -18.63 -9.64 -6.58
N LEU A 147 -17.51 -10.05 -7.17
CA LEU A 147 -17.49 -10.69 -8.49
C LEU A 147 -18.30 -11.98 -8.50
N ARG A 148 -18.28 -12.77 -7.41
CA ARG A 148 -19.12 -13.97 -7.27
C ARG A 148 -20.61 -13.65 -7.28
N ARG A 149 -21.01 -12.50 -6.73
CA ARG A 149 -22.42 -12.06 -6.69
C ARG A 149 -22.86 -11.46 -8.02
N GLN A 150 -21.97 -10.74 -8.70
CA GLN A 150 -22.28 -9.96 -9.90
C GLN A 150 -22.15 -10.77 -11.20
N LEU A 151 -21.39 -11.87 -11.19
CA LEU A 151 -21.10 -12.66 -12.40
C LEU A 151 -21.52 -14.12 -12.22
N ALA A 152 -22.13 -14.67 -13.27
CA ALA A 152 -22.49 -16.09 -13.31
C ALA A 152 -21.25 -17.02 -13.39
N HIS A 153 -20.18 -16.58 -14.05
CA HIS A 153 -18.96 -17.36 -14.19
C HIS A 153 -18.04 -17.21 -12.97
N PRO A 154 -17.51 -18.31 -12.40
CA PRO A 154 -16.72 -18.25 -11.18
C PRO A 154 -15.29 -17.73 -11.39
N ALA A 155 -14.77 -17.78 -12.62
CA ALA A 155 -13.35 -17.50 -12.90
C ALA A 155 -12.85 -16.14 -12.38
N PRO A 156 -13.55 -15.00 -12.57
CA PRO A 156 -13.10 -13.70 -12.03
C PRO A 156 -13.04 -13.67 -10.50
N CYS A 157 -13.98 -14.34 -9.82
CA CYS A 157 -13.95 -14.51 -8.36
C CYS A 157 -12.73 -15.34 -7.93
N LEU A 158 -12.48 -16.47 -8.60
CA LEU A 158 -11.35 -17.34 -8.30
C LEU A 158 -10.02 -16.61 -8.51
N LEU A 159 -9.89 -15.82 -9.59
CA LEU A 159 -8.71 -15.00 -9.85
C LEU A 159 -8.50 -13.94 -8.74
N ALA A 160 -9.55 -13.21 -8.35
CA ALA A 160 -9.44 -12.21 -7.29
C ALA A 160 -9.10 -12.82 -5.91
N ARG A 161 -9.68 -13.98 -5.58
CA ARG A 161 -9.36 -14.70 -4.33
C ARG A 161 -7.99 -15.36 -4.38
N GLY A 162 -7.59 -15.91 -5.52
CA GLY A 162 -6.24 -16.41 -5.74
C GLY A 162 -5.20 -15.29 -5.57
N PHE A 163 -5.48 -14.10 -6.11
CA PHE A 163 -4.63 -12.93 -5.89
C PHE A 163 -4.58 -12.52 -4.40
N ALA A 164 -5.71 -12.57 -3.68
CA ALA A 164 -5.71 -12.34 -2.23
C ALA A 164 -4.83 -13.35 -1.48
N LEU A 165 -4.84 -14.63 -1.87
CA LEU A 165 -3.95 -15.65 -1.29
C LEU A 165 -2.47 -15.35 -1.60
N LEU A 166 -2.14 -14.93 -2.83
CA LEU A 166 -0.78 -14.53 -3.18
C LEU A 166 -0.29 -13.34 -2.33
N LEU A 167 -1.15 -12.33 -2.12
CA LEU A 167 -0.85 -11.22 -1.20
C LEU A 167 -0.69 -11.69 0.25
N GLY A 168 -1.47 -12.70 0.67
CA GLY A 168 -1.34 -13.33 1.98
C GLY A 168 -0.03 -14.08 2.15
N LEU A 169 0.45 -14.77 1.11
CA LEU A 169 1.78 -15.40 1.13
C LEU A 169 2.88 -14.35 1.20
N LEU A 170 2.76 -13.27 0.43
CA LEU A 170 3.71 -12.15 0.50
C LEU A 170 3.74 -11.53 1.91
N LEU A 171 2.58 -11.30 2.52
CA LEU A 171 2.47 -10.85 3.92
C LEU A 171 3.17 -11.80 4.91
N LEU A 172 3.06 -13.11 4.69
CA LEU A 172 3.74 -14.09 5.54
C LEU A 172 5.25 -14.03 5.31
N GLU A 173 5.72 -13.88 4.07
CA GLU A 173 7.15 -13.66 3.79
C GLU A 173 7.68 -12.41 4.53
N GLU A 174 6.98 -11.27 4.50
CA GLU A 174 7.38 -10.05 5.23
C GLU A 174 7.40 -10.23 6.76
N LEU A 175 6.68 -11.22 7.29
CA LEU A 175 6.66 -11.55 8.72
C LEU A 175 7.61 -12.71 9.08
N ALA A 176 8.47 -13.14 8.15
CA ALA A 176 9.28 -14.35 8.27
C ALA A 176 8.43 -15.55 8.73
N TRP A 177 7.29 -15.71 8.07
CA TRP A 177 6.23 -16.70 8.33
C TRP A 177 5.66 -16.67 9.75
N GLY A 178 5.85 -15.58 10.50
CA GLY A 178 5.43 -15.40 11.88
C GLY A 178 6.58 -15.45 12.89
N GLN A 179 7.83 -15.69 12.46
CA GLN A 179 9.01 -15.64 13.32
C GLN A 179 9.11 -14.31 14.07
N VAL A 180 8.83 -13.18 13.39
CA VAL A 180 8.87 -11.83 14.01
C VAL A 180 7.88 -11.70 15.17
N ILE A 181 6.73 -12.36 15.10
CA ILE A 181 5.67 -12.25 16.11
C ILE A 181 5.87 -13.25 17.25
N PHE A 182 6.24 -14.47 16.92
CA PHE A 182 6.26 -15.60 17.87
C PHE A 182 7.67 -15.97 18.34
N GLY A 183 8.72 -15.41 17.73
CA GLY A 183 10.11 -15.57 18.17
C GLY A 183 10.67 -16.99 18.06
N TRP A 184 10.11 -17.84 17.20
CA TRP A 184 10.67 -19.18 17.00
C TRP A 184 12.01 -19.13 16.27
N GLN A 185 12.80 -20.18 16.44
CA GLN A 185 14.09 -20.31 15.77
C GLN A 185 13.92 -20.87 14.36
N THR A 186 14.64 -20.27 13.40
CA THR A 186 14.73 -20.79 12.03
C THR A 186 15.32 -22.20 12.04
N PRO A 187 14.64 -23.20 11.42
CA PRO A 187 15.14 -24.57 11.36
C PRO A 187 16.52 -24.65 10.69
N GLU A 188 17.38 -25.56 11.15
CA GLU A 188 18.77 -25.66 10.66
C GLU A 188 18.87 -25.92 9.15
N SER A 189 17.91 -26.67 8.60
CA SER A 189 17.81 -26.93 7.15
C SER A 189 17.54 -25.66 6.32
N VAL A 190 16.94 -24.63 6.92
CA VAL A 190 16.70 -23.33 6.28
C VAL A 190 17.84 -22.37 6.62
N ARG A 191 18.25 -22.31 7.89
CA ARG A 191 19.32 -21.43 8.37
C ARG A 191 20.63 -21.63 7.61
N SER A 192 20.98 -22.87 7.29
CA SER A 192 22.22 -23.20 6.56
C SER A 192 22.27 -22.66 5.12
N ILE A 193 21.13 -22.27 4.54
CA ILE A 193 21.02 -21.76 3.16
C ILE A 193 20.44 -20.34 3.08
N ASN A 194 20.06 -19.75 4.21
CA ASN A 194 19.43 -18.45 4.32
C ASN A 194 20.45 -17.40 4.79
N ALA A 195 20.58 -16.29 4.07
CA ALA A 195 21.62 -15.30 4.34
C ALA A 195 21.35 -14.45 5.59
N GLN A 196 20.11 -14.42 6.08
CA GLN A 196 19.67 -13.58 7.20
C GLN A 196 19.21 -14.39 8.42
N GLN A 197 19.36 -15.71 8.39
CA GLN A 197 18.91 -16.62 9.46
C GLN A 197 17.41 -16.51 9.79
N GLU A 198 16.60 -16.09 8.82
CA GLU A 198 15.16 -15.95 8.95
C GLU A 198 14.42 -17.10 8.28
N THR A 199 13.18 -17.34 8.72
CA THR A 199 12.25 -18.28 8.09
C THR A 199 11.59 -17.60 6.90
N THR A 200 12.37 -17.22 5.89
CA THR A 200 11.90 -16.60 4.64
C THR A 200 12.44 -17.35 3.44
N ILE A 201 11.67 -17.35 2.35
CA ILE A 201 12.09 -17.95 1.08
C ILE A 201 12.98 -16.98 0.32
N HIS A 202 12.68 -15.68 0.37
CA HIS A 202 13.43 -14.70 -0.42
C HIS A 202 14.86 -14.44 0.09
N ASN A 203 15.19 -14.82 1.33
CA ASN A 203 16.56 -14.74 1.88
C ASN A 203 17.38 -16.02 1.61
N ILE A 204 16.84 -17.00 0.87
CA ILE A 204 17.64 -18.15 0.43
C ILE A 204 18.69 -17.64 -0.58
N GLY A 205 19.97 -17.95 -0.35
CA GLY A 205 21.10 -17.29 -1.04
C GLY A 205 20.97 -17.22 -2.57
N TRP A 206 20.66 -18.34 -3.24
CA TRP A 206 20.54 -18.36 -4.71
C TRP A 206 19.36 -17.53 -5.27
N PHE A 207 18.35 -17.26 -4.44
CA PHE A 207 17.21 -16.41 -4.78
C PHE A 207 17.53 -14.95 -4.48
N GLN A 208 18.11 -14.70 -3.31
CA GLN A 208 18.56 -13.36 -2.88
C GLN A 208 19.54 -12.74 -3.86
N ASP A 209 20.50 -13.51 -4.40
CA ASP A 209 21.48 -13.06 -5.40
C ASP A 209 20.84 -12.52 -6.70
N ARG A 210 19.57 -12.83 -6.95
CA ARG A 210 18.82 -12.42 -8.14
C ARG A 210 17.62 -11.54 -7.81
N LEU A 211 17.37 -11.29 -6.53
CA LEU A 211 16.16 -10.63 -6.05
C LEU A 211 16.05 -9.22 -6.59
N ASP A 212 17.14 -8.45 -6.60
CA ASP A 212 17.15 -7.07 -7.06
C ASP A 212 16.76 -6.98 -8.55
N LEU A 213 17.36 -7.84 -9.38
CA LEU A 213 17.03 -7.92 -10.81
C LEU A 213 15.58 -8.38 -11.03
N PHE A 214 15.12 -9.41 -10.31
CA PHE A 214 13.73 -9.87 -10.41
C PHE A 214 12.74 -8.79 -9.98
N THR A 215 13.05 -8.04 -8.92
CA THR A 215 12.24 -6.93 -8.41
C THR A 215 12.16 -5.81 -9.43
N PHE A 216 13.28 -5.42 -10.04
CA PHE A 216 13.30 -4.45 -11.14
C PHE A 216 12.44 -4.91 -12.32
N LEU A 217 12.61 -6.14 -12.81
CA LEU A 217 11.87 -6.66 -13.96
C LEU A 217 10.36 -6.79 -13.66
N ALA A 218 10.00 -7.25 -12.46
CA ALA A 218 8.62 -7.38 -12.02
C ALA A 218 7.94 -6.00 -11.93
N THR A 219 8.59 -5.02 -11.30
CA THR A 219 8.05 -3.66 -11.17
C THR A 219 7.95 -2.95 -12.52
N LEU A 220 8.90 -3.19 -13.43
CA LEU A 220 8.83 -2.69 -14.81
C LEU A 220 7.65 -3.28 -15.58
N ALA A 221 7.39 -4.58 -15.44
CA ALA A 221 6.23 -5.24 -16.03
C ALA A 221 4.91 -4.68 -15.45
N LEU A 222 4.86 -4.40 -14.15
CA LEU A 222 3.70 -3.77 -13.51
C LEU A 222 3.47 -2.34 -14.03
N LEU A 223 4.52 -1.52 -14.15
CA LEU A 223 4.42 -0.18 -14.74
C LEU A 223 3.87 -0.26 -16.18
N ALA A 224 4.40 -1.18 -16.99
CA ALA A 224 3.91 -1.43 -18.34
C ALA A 224 2.43 -1.84 -18.33
N ALA A 225 2.00 -2.70 -17.39
CA ALA A 225 0.59 -3.06 -17.23
C ALA A 225 -0.29 -1.85 -16.86
N VAL A 226 0.15 -0.97 -15.95
CA VAL A 226 -0.60 0.25 -15.58
C VAL A 226 -0.80 1.17 -16.78
N LEU A 227 0.18 1.29 -17.67
CA LEU A 227 0.12 2.16 -18.84
C LEU A 227 -0.65 1.51 -20.02
N LEU A 228 -0.35 0.26 -20.34
CA LEU A 228 -0.77 -0.39 -21.58
C LEU A 228 -2.13 -1.06 -21.44
N LEU A 229 -2.40 -1.75 -20.33
CA LEU A 229 -3.61 -2.55 -20.17
C LEU A 229 -4.88 -1.69 -20.39
N PRO A 230 -5.03 -0.51 -19.74
CA PRO A 230 -6.16 0.40 -19.94
C PRO A 230 -6.41 0.77 -21.41
N TRP A 231 -5.36 0.96 -22.19
CA TRP A 231 -5.47 1.23 -23.62
C TRP A 231 -5.93 0.00 -24.40
N ILE A 232 -5.32 -1.16 -24.14
CA ILE A 232 -5.64 -2.44 -24.81
C ILE A 232 -7.12 -2.79 -24.61
N CYS A 233 -7.60 -2.83 -23.36
CA CYS A 233 -9.00 -3.24 -23.14
C CYS A 233 -10.01 -2.19 -23.60
N ARG A 234 -9.70 -0.89 -23.55
CA ARG A 234 -10.57 0.14 -24.18
C ARG A 234 -10.77 -0.14 -25.66
N ARG A 235 -9.73 -0.60 -26.36
CA ARG A 235 -9.81 -0.98 -27.78
C ARG A 235 -10.58 -2.29 -27.98
N ALA A 236 -10.29 -3.31 -27.17
CA ALA A 236 -10.95 -4.62 -27.26
C ALA A 236 -12.44 -4.56 -26.92
N LEU A 237 -12.84 -3.72 -25.97
CA LEU A 237 -14.21 -3.61 -25.48
C LEU A 237 -15.09 -2.65 -26.29
N ARG A 238 -14.60 -2.06 -27.40
CA ARG A 238 -15.37 -1.05 -28.19
C ARG A 238 -16.80 -1.51 -28.51
N ARG A 239 -16.95 -2.78 -28.91
CA ARG A 239 -18.24 -3.41 -29.27
C ARG A 239 -18.95 -4.15 -28.14
N SER A 240 -18.42 -4.10 -26.91
CA SER A 240 -19.05 -4.74 -25.75
C SER A 240 -20.19 -3.90 -25.16
N SER A 241 -21.08 -4.56 -24.40
CA SER A 241 -22.15 -3.90 -23.65
C SER A 241 -21.61 -2.86 -22.65
N ALA A 242 -22.43 -1.87 -22.31
CA ALA A 242 -22.07 -0.83 -21.35
C ALA A 242 -21.70 -1.42 -19.98
N GLN A 243 -22.46 -2.41 -19.50
CA GLN A 243 -22.19 -3.10 -18.24
C GLN A 243 -20.82 -3.78 -18.22
N ARG A 244 -20.46 -4.51 -19.30
CA ARG A 244 -19.14 -5.16 -19.43
C ARG A 244 -18.01 -4.12 -19.47
N LYS A 245 -18.23 -2.99 -20.15
CA LYS A 245 -17.25 -1.89 -20.19
C LYS A 245 -17.00 -1.32 -18.79
N THR A 246 -18.04 -1.02 -18.02
CA THR A 246 -17.92 -0.48 -16.65
C THR A 246 -17.23 -1.46 -15.72
N LEU A 247 -17.60 -2.75 -15.77
CA LEU A 247 -16.98 -3.78 -14.96
C LEU A 247 -15.48 -3.91 -15.23
N VAL A 248 -15.09 -4.02 -16.50
CA VAL A 248 -13.67 -4.14 -16.84
C VAL A 248 -12.93 -2.85 -16.46
N GLN A 249 -13.49 -1.67 -16.71
CA GLN A 249 -12.89 -0.40 -16.27
C GLN A 249 -12.68 -0.29 -14.75
N ALA A 250 -13.53 -0.94 -13.96
CA ALA A 250 -13.37 -1.04 -12.51
C ALA A 250 -12.19 -1.94 -12.11
N LEU A 251 -11.99 -3.04 -12.83
CA LEU A 251 -10.93 -4.04 -12.56
C LEU A 251 -9.55 -3.62 -13.09
N MET A 252 -9.51 -2.72 -14.07
CA MET A 252 -8.26 -2.31 -14.68
C MET A 252 -7.47 -1.32 -13.81
N PRO A 253 -6.13 -1.34 -13.90
CA PRO A 253 -5.30 -0.36 -13.22
C PRO A 253 -5.65 1.05 -13.68
N ALA A 254 -5.60 2.00 -12.75
CA ALA A 254 -5.88 3.38 -13.06
C ALA A 254 -4.65 4.05 -13.68
N PRO A 255 -4.73 4.57 -14.93
CA PRO A 255 -3.55 5.12 -15.61
C PRO A 255 -2.87 6.24 -14.83
N TYR A 256 -3.62 7.03 -14.05
CA TYR A 256 -3.06 8.13 -13.26
C TYR A 256 -2.10 7.68 -12.15
N ALA A 257 -2.04 6.40 -11.82
CA ALA A 257 -1.15 5.86 -10.78
C ALA A 257 0.28 5.62 -11.27
N TRP A 258 0.55 5.76 -12.58
CA TRP A 258 1.88 5.51 -13.16
C TRP A 258 3.05 6.21 -12.45
N PRO A 259 2.93 7.44 -11.88
CA PRO A 259 4.05 8.08 -11.20
C PRO A 259 4.56 7.31 -9.99
N LEU A 260 3.67 6.64 -9.23
CA LEU A 260 4.07 5.80 -8.10
C LEU A 260 4.83 4.58 -8.58
N PHE A 261 4.32 3.91 -9.61
CA PHE A 261 5.01 2.75 -10.20
C PHE A 261 6.34 3.13 -10.84
N LEU A 262 6.45 4.34 -11.43
CA LEU A 262 7.73 4.83 -11.94
C LEU A 262 8.73 5.08 -10.81
N LEU A 263 8.29 5.65 -9.68
CA LEU A 263 9.16 5.81 -8.50
C LEU A 263 9.71 4.46 -8.03
N VAL A 264 8.84 3.44 -7.92
CA VAL A 264 9.25 2.08 -7.54
C VAL A 264 10.24 1.50 -8.55
N VAL A 265 9.96 1.58 -9.85
CA VAL A 265 10.86 1.10 -10.90
C VAL A 265 12.20 1.83 -10.87
N GLY A 266 12.20 3.14 -10.62
CA GLY A 266 13.41 3.94 -10.51
C GLY A 266 14.29 3.51 -9.33
N LEU A 267 13.69 3.29 -8.16
CA LEU A 267 14.40 2.75 -6.99
C LEU A 267 14.94 1.34 -7.26
N ALA A 268 14.10 0.44 -7.78
CA ALA A 268 14.51 -0.94 -8.08
C ALA A 268 15.59 -1.00 -9.16
N TYR A 269 15.55 -0.11 -10.15
CA TYR A 269 16.61 0.03 -11.16
C TYR A 269 17.94 0.43 -10.50
N CYS A 270 17.94 1.51 -9.71
CA CYS A 270 19.14 1.98 -9.02
C CYS A 270 19.79 0.90 -8.16
N VAL A 271 18.98 0.13 -7.41
CA VAL A 271 19.47 -0.98 -6.60
C VAL A 271 20.02 -2.11 -7.48
N ALA A 272 19.24 -2.58 -8.47
CA ALA A 272 19.63 -3.71 -9.31
C ALA A 272 20.85 -3.47 -10.20
N THR A 273 21.13 -2.21 -10.56
CA THR A 273 22.29 -1.82 -11.38
C THR A 273 23.39 -1.13 -10.60
N GLU A 274 23.28 -1.08 -9.26
CA GLU A 274 24.18 -0.34 -8.36
C GLU A 274 24.41 1.12 -8.79
N SER A 275 23.45 1.68 -9.52
CA SER A 275 23.56 3.02 -10.09
C SER A 275 23.14 4.05 -9.06
N TRP A 276 23.96 5.09 -8.88
CA TRP A 276 23.77 6.10 -7.82
C TRP A 276 23.84 5.51 -6.40
N SER A 277 24.71 4.50 -6.19
CA SER A 277 24.89 3.83 -4.90
C SER A 277 25.33 4.74 -3.75
N ASP A 278 25.90 5.92 -4.05
CA ASP A 278 26.20 6.99 -3.08
C ASP A 278 24.93 7.66 -2.51
N VAL A 279 23.79 7.52 -3.19
CA VAL A 279 22.54 8.19 -2.85
C VAL A 279 21.42 7.19 -2.57
N VAL A 280 21.30 6.14 -3.38
CA VAL A 280 20.30 5.07 -3.27
C VAL A 280 21.01 3.82 -2.77
N HIS A 281 20.71 3.41 -1.55
CA HIS A 281 21.28 2.23 -0.92
C HIS A 281 20.35 1.04 -1.13
N ASN A 282 20.88 -0.18 -1.11
CA ASN A 282 20.07 -1.40 -1.31
C ASN A 282 18.86 -1.48 -0.39
N ARG A 283 19.00 -1.00 0.85
CA ARG A 283 17.91 -0.98 1.83
C ARG A 283 16.79 0.01 1.49
N ASP A 284 17.02 0.97 0.60
CA ASP A 284 15.93 1.83 0.09
C ASP A 284 14.92 1.05 -0.77
N GLN A 285 15.22 -0.19 -1.15
CA GLN A 285 14.26 -1.09 -1.79
C GLN A 285 12.98 -1.28 -0.94
N GLU A 286 13.11 -1.32 0.38
CA GLU A 286 12.00 -1.43 1.35
C GLU A 286 10.99 -0.28 1.19
N TRP A 287 11.47 0.93 0.90
CA TRP A 287 10.61 2.06 0.55
C TRP A 287 9.91 1.83 -0.79
N GLY A 288 10.63 1.27 -1.76
CA GLY A 288 10.06 0.85 -3.04
C GLY A 288 8.93 -0.16 -2.85
N GLU A 289 9.12 -1.16 -1.99
CA GLU A 289 8.13 -2.17 -1.63
C GLU A 289 6.91 -1.56 -0.92
N LEU A 290 7.13 -0.68 0.07
CA LEU A 290 6.03 0.04 0.73
C LEU A 290 5.21 0.87 -0.26
N VAL A 291 5.86 1.60 -1.17
CA VAL A 291 5.18 2.37 -2.23
C VAL A 291 4.46 1.44 -3.21
N LEU A 292 5.05 0.30 -3.55
CA LEU A 292 4.44 -0.71 -4.43
C LEU A 292 3.16 -1.29 -3.81
N TYR A 293 3.24 -1.76 -2.57
CA TYR A 293 2.11 -2.34 -1.83
C TYR A 293 1.02 -1.29 -1.61
N GLY A 294 1.41 -0.05 -1.25
CA GLY A 294 0.49 1.06 -1.10
C GLY A 294 -0.23 1.39 -2.41
N SER A 295 0.49 1.40 -3.53
CA SER A 295 -0.08 1.59 -4.86
C SER A 295 -1.06 0.48 -5.24
N GLY A 296 -0.72 -0.78 -4.94
CA GLY A 296 -1.59 -1.93 -5.10
C GLY A 296 -2.89 -1.80 -4.29
N LEU A 297 -2.78 -1.44 -3.00
CA LEU A 297 -3.92 -1.20 -2.12
C LEU A 297 -4.83 -0.08 -2.65
N LEU A 298 -4.26 1.05 -3.11
CA LEU A 298 -5.03 2.14 -3.71
C LEU A 298 -5.82 1.68 -4.94
N MET A 299 -5.23 0.83 -5.78
CA MET A 299 -5.93 0.25 -6.94
C MET A 299 -7.04 -0.70 -6.52
N LEU A 300 -6.80 -1.58 -5.54
CA LEU A 300 -7.82 -2.48 -5.00
C LEU A 300 -8.98 -1.71 -4.36
N LEU A 301 -8.70 -0.67 -3.56
CA LEU A 301 -9.73 0.19 -2.97
C LEU A 301 -10.57 0.86 -4.05
N ARG A 302 -9.94 1.41 -5.10
CA ARG A 302 -10.65 1.97 -6.25
C ARG A 302 -11.56 0.93 -6.89
N THR A 303 -11.06 -0.27 -7.18
CA THR A 303 -11.85 -1.35 -7.78
C THR A 303 -13.04 -1.71 -6.89
N HIS A 304 -12.83 -1.90 -5.60
CA HIS A 304 -13.89 -2.22 -4.65
C HIS A 304 -14.96 -1.12 -4.55
N VAL A 305 -14.57 0.16 -4.60
CA VAL A 305 -15.52 1.28 -4.65
C VAL A 305 -16.36 1.24 -5.93
N LEU A 306 -15.71 1.07 -7.09
CA LEU A 306 -16.39 1.06 -8.39
C LEU A 306 -17.31 -0.15 -8.56
N LEU A 307 -16.95 -1.31 -8.02
CA LEU A 307 -17.82 -2.50 -8.02
C LEU A 307 -19.07 -2.32 -7.15
N GLY A 308 -19.07 -1.39 -6.19
CA GLY A 308 -20.26 -1.07 -5.39
C GLY A 308 -21.39 -0.40 -6.18
N ALA A 309 -21.09 0.16 -7.36
CA ALA A 309 -22.10 0.75 -8.23
C ALA A 309 -23.14 -0.28 -8.70
N PHE A 310 -22.75 -1.55 -8.76
CA PHE A 310 -23.60 -2.66 -9.19
C PHE A 310 -24.53 -3.20 -8.09
N GLU A 311 -24.40 -2.73 -6.83
CA GLU A 311 -25.27 -3.16 -5.72
C GLU A 311 -26.68 -2.52 -5.79
N HIS A 312 -26.91 -1.53 -6.65
CA HIS A 312 -28.17 -0.75 -6.73
C HIS A 312 -28.86 -0.81 -8.12
N GLN A 313 -28.60 -1.84 -8.94
CA GLN A 313 -29.47 -2.15 -10.07
C GLN A 313 -30.31 -3.41 -9.80
N PRO A 314 -31.34 -3.35 -8.93
CA PRO A 314 -32.43 -4.30 -8.99
C PRO A 314 -33.33 -3.91 -10.17
N GLY A 315 -33.30 -4.63 -11.29
CA GLY A 315 -34.37 -4.50 -12.29
C GLY A 315 -34.04 -4.58 -13.78
N GLU A 316 -32.91 -5.14 -14.20
CA GLU A 316 -32.74 -5.56 -15.61
C GLU A 316 -32.20 -6.99 -15.65
N LEU A 317 -33.09 -7.94 -15.38
CA LEU A 317 -32.99 -9.35 -15.78
C LEU A 317 -33.96 -9.59 -16.94
#